data_AF-A0A0G4E4S9-F1
#
_entry.id   AF-A0A0G4E4S9-F1
#
_cell.length_a   1.000
_cell.length_b   1.000
_cell.length_c   1.000
_cell.angle_alpha   90.00
_cell.angle_beta   90.00
_cell.angle_gamma   90.00
#
_symmetry.space_group_name_H-M   'P 1'
#
loop_
_entity.id
_entity.type
_entity.pdbx_description
1 polymer ?
#
loop_
_entity_poly.entity_id
_entity_poly.type
_entity_poly.pdbx_seq_one_letter_code
_entity_poly.pdbx_strand_id
1 'polypeptide(L)'
;MGFGTGQVTLELTGFDGHRGGSTIHLDQPTDDLDAVISYLERRIIVLFAGALAEALSPVQTPQKGIDQARASEIFLSPNLGSGDDHTKVREALMLLRNIHNVAYYDKEEVHRQMTDIGNRLWARASELVEQFEDTIVGLACSLTQTLEVTGAGQRQTISGYMSEETLSGLPGVQALPLLEP
;
A
#
# COMPACT_ATOMS: atom_id res chain seq x y z
N MET A 1 7.01 -7.58 3.97
CA MET A 1 5.80 -7.69 4.84
C MET A 1 5.21 -9.11 4.91
N GLY A 2 5.82 -10.14 4.31
CA GLY A 2 5.47 -11.55 4.55
C GLY A 2 4.10 -12.04 4.06
N PHE A 3 3.41 -11.28 3.21
CA PHE A 3 2.28 -11.77 2.43
C PHE A 3 2.77 -12.39 1.13
N GLY A 4 2.04 -13.38 0.60
CA GLY A 4 2.19 -13.76 -0.79
C GLY A 4 1.78 -12.60 -1.70
N THR A 5 2.43 -12.48 -2.85
CA THR A 5 2.18 -11.38 -3.80
C THR A 5 1.92 -11.95 -5.19
N GLY A 6 1.09 -11.28 -5.97
CA GLY A 6 0.83 -11.65 -7.37
C GLY A 6 1.27 -10.56 -8.34
N GLN A 7 0.40 -10.27 -9.31
CA GLN A 7 0.66 -9.27 -10.35
C GLN A 7 0.53 -7.82 -9.87
N VAL A 8 1.16 -6.92 -10.62
CA VAL A 8 0.97 -5.47 -10.55
C VAL A 8 0.41 -4.97 -11.89
N THR A 9 -0.53 -4.04 -11.84
CA THR A 9 -1.25 -3.51 -13.00
C THR A 9 -1.34 -1.99 -12.96
N LEU A 10 -1.34 -1.38 -14.13
CA LEU A 10 -1.64 0.04 -14.31
C LEU A 10 -2.68 0.19 -15.42
N GLU A 11 -3.73 0.95 -15.18
CA GLU A 11 -4.74 1.31 -16.17
C GLU A 11 -4.87 2.83 -16.23
N LEU A 12 -4.83 3.40 -17.44
CA LEU A 12 -5.06 4.82 -17.72
C LEU A 12 -6.32 4.93 -18.57
N THR A 13 -7.37 5.50 -17.98
CA THR A 13 -8.67 5.73 -18.61
C THR A 13 -8.84 7.21 -18.91
N GLY A 14 -8.62 7.62 -20.16
CA GLY A 14 -8.99 8.93 -20.68
C GLY A 14 -8.59 10.13 -19.80
N PHE A 15 -9.48 11.12 -19.68
CA PHE A 15 -9.11 12.49 -19.29
C PHE A 15 -8.49 12.64 -17.89
N ASP A 16 -8.83 11.84 -16.87
CA ASP A 16 -8.26 12.02 -15.50
C ASP A 16 -8.18 10.72 -14.66
N GLY A 17 -8.55 9.56 -15.21
CA GLY A 17 -8.57 8.32 -14.44
C GLY A 17 -7.29 7.52 -14.62
N HIS A 18 -6.54 7.29 -13.55
CA HIS A 18 -5.54 6.23 -13.50
C HIS A 18 -5.85 5.30 -12.34
N ARG A 19 -5.54 4.02 -12.51
CA ARG A 19 -5.72 3.00 -11.49
C ARG A 19 -4.49 2.11 -11.44
N GLY A 20 -3.75 2.21 -10.36
CA GLY A 20 -2.74 1.23 -9.97
C GLY A 20 -3.40 0.08 -9.21
N GLY A 21 -2.90 -1.13 -9.41
CA GLY A 21 -3.35 -2.32 -8.69
C GLY A 21 -2.17 -3.23 -8.35
N SER A 22 -2.24 -3.87 -7.19
CA SER A 22 -1.34 -4.96 -6.82
C SER A 22 -2.14 -6.09 -6.19
N THR A 23 -1.68 -7.32 -6.41
CA THR A 23 -2.28 -8.50 -5.82
C THR A 23 -1.49 -8.92 -4.59
N ILE A 24 -2.20 -9.10 -3.47
CA ILE A 24 -1.65 -9.72 -2.27
C ILE A 24 -2.54 -10.89 -1.83
N HIS A 25 -1.91 -11.95 -1.35
CA HIS A 25 -2.56 -13.15 -0.85
C HIS A 25 -2.62 -13.09 0.68
N LEU A 26 -3.84 -13.20 1.21
CA LEU A 26 -4.15 -13.00 2.63
C LEU A 26 -4.30 -14.31 3.41
N ASP A 27 -4.32 -15.44 2.71
CA ASP A 27 -4.62 -16.79 3.17
C ASP A 27 -3.48 -17.48 3.93
N GLN A 28 -2.70 -16.71 4.70
CA GLN A 28 -1.67 -17.27 5.58
C GLN A 28 -2.25 -17.78 6.90
N PRO A 29 -1.75 -18.90 7.45
CA PRO A 29 -2.15 -19.38 8.76
C PRO A 29 -1.73 -18.40 9.87
N THR A 30 -2.55 -18.30 10.91
CA THR A 30 -2.25 -17.55 12.14
C THR A 30 -2.44 -18.49 13.32
N ASP A 31 -1.32 -18.98 13.87
CA ASP A 31 -1.32 -20.10 14.82
C ASP A 31 -1.62 -19.66 16.26
N ASP A 32 -1.39 -18.38 16.58
CA ASP A 32 -1.63 -17.80 17.89
C ASP A 32 -2.02 -16.30 17.80
N LEU A 33 -2.26 -15.69 18.96
CA LEU A 33 -2.68 -14.29 19.04
C LEU A 33 -1.58 -13.33 18.58
N ASP A 34 -0.30 -13.65 18.83
CA ASP A 34 0.83 -12.81 18.41
C ASP A 34 0.96 -12.82 16.88
N ALA A 35 0.72 -13.97 16.25
CA ALA A 35 0.63 -14.10 14.80
C ALA A 35 -0.54 -13.28 14.22
N VAL A 36 -1.69 -13.22 14.90
CA VAL A 36 -2.82 -12.36 14.50
C VAL A 36 -2.47 -10.87 14.64
N ILE A 37 -1.81 -10.47 15.72
CA ILE A 37 -1.34 -9.09 15.93
C ILE A 37 -0.38 -8.70 14.81
N SER A 38 0.66 -9.50 14.58
CA SER A 38 1.64 -9.28 13.52
C SER A 38 0.99 -9.27 12.12
N TYR A 39 0.03 -10.16 11.86
CA TYR A 39 -0.75 -10.14 10.63
C TYR A 39 -1.46 -8.79 10.42
N LEU A 40 -2.16 -8.29 11.44
CA LEU A 40 -2.90 -7.03 11.37
C LEU A 40 -1.97 -5.83 11.17
N GLU A 41 -0.86 -5.76 11.91
CA GLU A 41 0.12 -4.69 11.76
C GLU A 41 0.74 -4.69 10.36
N ARG A 42 1.19 -5.86 9.86
CA ARG A 42 1.72 -5.99 8.50
C ARG A 42 0.68 -5.57 7.46
N ARG A 43 -0.60 -5.93 7.65
CA ARG A 43 -1.68 -5.57 6.73
C ARG A 43 -1.94 -4.07 6.69
N ILE A 44 -1.97 -3.42 7.86
CA ILE A 44 -2.15 -1.97 7.99
C ILE A 44 -1.00 -1.22 7.32
N ILE A 45 0.24 -1.64 7.57
CA ILE A 45 1.43 -1.04 6.94
C ILE A 45 1.37 -1.14 5.42
N VAL A 46 0.99 -2.30 4.85
CA VAL A 46 0.84 -2.47 3.39
C VAL A 46 -0.23 -1.53 2.82
N LEU A 47 -1.34 -1.34 3.52
CA LEU A 47 -2.42 -0.43 3.08
C LEU A 47 -1.97 1.03 3.10
N PHE A 48 -1.26 1.46 4.16
CA PHE A 48 -0.65 2.79 4.21
C PHE A 48 0.41 2.99 3.12
N ALA A 49 1.24 1.98 2.88
CA ALA A 49 2.32 2.04 1.90
C ALA A 49 1.81 2.33 0.48
N GLY A 50 0.59 1.91 0.13
CA GLY A 50 -0.03 2.24 -1.16
C GLY A 50 -0.17 3.75 -1.37
N ALA A 51 -0.81 4.45 -0.41
CA ALA A 51 -1.00 5.90 -0.48
C ALA A 51 0.31 6.68 -0.35
N LEU A 52 1.23 6.21 0.50
CA LEU A 52 2.56 6.79 0.67
C LEU A 52 3.40 6.69 -0.61
N ALA A 53 3.38 5.53 -1.27
CA ALA A 53 4.12 5.31 -2.52
C ALA A 53 3.57 6.16 -3.67
N GLU A 54 2.25 6.39 -3.73
CA GLU A 54 1.62 7.27 -4.72
C GLU A 54 2.02 8.76 -4.54
N ALA A 55 2.41 9.13 -3.31
CA ALA A 55 2.90 10.46 -2.97
C ALA A 55 4.43 10.62 -3.10
N LEU A 56 5.15 9.60 -3.59
CA LEU A 56 6.57 9.72 -3.88
C LEU A 56 6.82 10.72 -5.02
N SER A 57 7.97 11.38 -4.95
CA SER A 57 8.43 12.25 -6.01
C SER A 57 8.76 11.44 -7.29
N PRO A 58 8.39 11.95 -8.48
CA PRO A 58 8.80 11.31 -9.73
C PRO A 58 10.33 11.25 -9.86
N VAL A 59 10.84 10.27 -10.63
CA VAL A 59 12.28 10.05 -10.92
C VAL A 59 13.05 11.34 -11.25
N GLN A 60 12.39 12.28 -11.93
CA GLN A 60 13.02 13.48 -12.49
C GLN A 60 13.15 14.63 -11.46
N THR A 61 12.68 14.42 -10.23
CA THR A 61 12.73 15.45 -9.18
C THR A 61 14.04 15.33 -8.39
N PRO A 62 14.77 16.45 -8.15
CA PRO A 62 16.01 16.43 -7.37
C PRO A 62 15.80 16.05 -5.89
N GLN A 63 14.58 16.24 -5.38
CA GLN A 63 14.20 15.97 -4.01
C GLN A 63 13.49 14.61 -3.95
N LYS A 64 14.08 13.68 -3.19
CA LYS A 64 13.50 12.38 -2.85
C LYS A 64 12.58 12.48 -1.63
N GLY A 65 11.80 11.43 -1.41
CA GLY A 65 10.95 11.27 -0.24
C GLY A 65 9.46 11.49 -0.52
N ILE A 66 8.69 11.27 0.53
CA ILE A 66 7.22 11.27 0.49
C ILE A 66 6.69 12.68 0.75
N ASP A 67 5.79 13.15 -0.10
CA ASP A 67 4.95 14.30 0.23
C ASP A 67 3.87 13.86 1.23
N GLN A 68 4.12 14.07 2.53
CA GLN A 68 3.24 13.63 3.62
C GLN A 68 1.84 14.25 3.55
N ALA A 69 1.74 15.50 3.09
CA ALA A 69 0.45 16.18 2.96
C ALA A 69 -0.37 15.50 1.86
N ARG A 70 0.26 15.30 0.69
CA ARG A 70 -0.36 14.59 -0.43
C ARG A 70 -0.69 13.14 -0.08
N ALA A 71 0.18 12.42 0.61
CA ALA A 71 -0.09 11.05 1.05
C ALA A 71 -1.33 10.96 1.95
N SER A 72 -1.48 11.92 2.86
CA SER A 72 -2.65 12.00 3.74
C SER A 72 -3.92 12.32 2.96
N GLU A 73 -3.85 13.25 2.00
CA GLU A 73 -4.97 13.57 1.11
C GLU A 73 -5.38 12.37 0.25
N ILE A 74 -4.41 11.66 -0.33
CA ILE A 74 -4.65 10.42 -1.08
C ILE A 74 -5.34 9.43 -0.15
N PHE A 75 -4.76 9.12 1.01
CA PHE A 75 -5.29 8.10 1.92
C PHE A 75 -6.72 8.40 2.40
N LEU A 76 -7.08 9.66 2.61
CA LEU A 76 -8.40 10.07 3.09
C LEU A 76 -9.43 10.28 1.97
N SER A 77 -9.01 10.27 0.71
CA SER A 77 -9.89 10.57 -0.42
C SER A 77 -10.76 9.37 -0.80
N PRO A 78 -12.10 9.47 -0.75
CA PRO A 78 -13.00 8.37 -1.12
C PRO A 78 -13.04 8.08 -2.63
N ASN A 79 -12.60 9.04 -3.46
CA ASN A 79 -12.63 8.95 -4.92
C ASN A 79 -11.30 8.50 -5.54
N LEU A 80 -10.25 8.39 -4.74
CA LEU A 80 -8.96 7.83 -5.16
C LEU A 80 -8.94 6.35 -4.78
N GLY A 81 -8.12 5.53 -5.45
CA GLY A 81 -8.08 4.07 -5.22
C GLY A 81 -7.86 3.64 -3.75
N SER A 82 -7.35 4.57 -2.94
CA SER A 82 -7.10 4.50 -1.49
C SER A 82 -8.36 4.60 -0.60
N GLY A 83 -9.51 5.03 -1.10
CA GLY A 83 -10.74 5.14 -0.29
C GLY A 83 -11.18 3.82 0.33
N ASP A 84 -11.02 2.71 -0.42
CA ASP A 84 -11.24 1.36 0.07
C ASP A 84 -10.21 0.96 1.14
N ASP A 85 -8.97 1.45 1.01
CA ASP A 85 -7.88 1.11 1.93
C ASP A 85 -8.03 1.82 3.27
N HIS A 86 -8.52 3.06 3.29
CA HIS A 86 -8.89 3.75 4.53
C HIS A 86 -9.87 2.94 5.38
N THR A 87 -10.93 2.41 4.75
CA THR A 87 -11.95 1.62 5.44
C THR A 87 -11.35 0.34 6.01
N LYS A 88 -10.55 -0.39 5.23
CA LYS A 88 -9.86 -1.62 5.68
C LYS A 88 -8.90 -1.35 6.84
N VAL A 89 -8.13 -0.26 6.77
CA VAL A 89 -7.23 0.15 7.85
C VAL A 89 -8.02 0.44 9.12
N ARG A 90 -9.12 1.19 9.02
CA ARG A 90 -9.93 1.55 10.19
C ARG A 90 -10.48 0.31 10.90
N GLU A 91 -10.96 -0.67 10.14
CA GLU A 91 -11.45 -1.95 10.69
C GLU A 91 -10.32 -2.76 11.33
N ALA A 92 -9.17 -2.88 10.65
CA ALA A 92 -8.00 -3.58 11.20
C ALA A 92 -7.45 -2.92 12.46
N LEU A 93 -7.39 -1.58 12.51
CA LEU A 93 -7.00 -0.81 13.71
C LEU A 93 -7.95 -1.05 14.88
N MET A 94 -9.26 -1.12 14.62
CA MET A 94 -10.24 -1.41 15.66
C MET A 94 -10.02 -2.82 16.24
N LEU A 95 -9.78 -3.82 15.39
CA LEU A 95 -9.46 -5.18 15.84
C LEU A 95 -8.18 -5.22 16.67
N LEU A 96 -7.11 -4.59 16.17
CA LEU A 96 -5.82 -4.52 16.86
C LEU A 96 -5.95 -3.81 18.21
N ARG A 97 -6.69 -2.70 18.27
CA ARG A 97 -7.03 -2.00 19.51
C ARG A 97 -7.76 -2.92 20.49
N ASN A 98 -8.76 -3.67 20.02
CA ASN A 98 -9.56 -4.54 20.88
C ASN A 98 -8.78 -5.74 21.42
N ILE A 99 -7.78 -6.22 20.67
CA ILE A 99 -6.84 -7.25 21.15
C ILE A 99 -5.98 -6.68 22.29
N HIS A 100 -5.42 -5.49 22.14
CA HIS A 100 -4.55 -4.89 23.16
C HIS A 100 -5.31 -4.32 24.37
N ASN A 101 -6.52 -3.79 24.17
CA ASN A 101 -7.26 -3.01 25.17
C ASN A 101 -8.68 -3.56 25.36
N VAL A 102 -8.77 -4.68 26.09
CA VAL A 102 -10.03 -5.41 26.32
C VAL A 102 -11.01 -4.66 27.24
N ALA A 103 -10.58 -3.58 27.90
CA ALA A 103 -11.38 -2.86 28.90
C ALA A 103 -12.16 -1.64 28.36
N TYR A 104 -13.24 -1.33 29.10
CA TYR A 104 -14.22 -0.22 29.04
C TYR A 104 -14.35 0.57 27.73
N TYR A 105 -15.59 0.63 27.22
CA TYR A 105 -15.95 1.43 26.06
C TYR A 105 -16.13 2.91 26.46
N ASP A 106 -15.08 3.69 26.28
CA ASP A 106 -15.15 5.15 26.19
C ASP A 106 -14.78 5.59 24.77
N LYS A 107 -15.60 6.45 24.16
CA LYS A 107 -15.44 6.81 22.74
C LYS A 107 -14.18 7.65 22.49
N GLU A 108 -13.87 8.57 23.39
CA GLU A 108 -12.70 9.43 23.27
C GLU A 108 -11.42 8.61 23.43
N GLU A 109 -11.39 7.72 24.42
CA GLU A 109 -10.27 6.81 24.63
C GLU A 109 -10.07 5.83 23.47
N VAL A 110 -11.15 5.26 22.91
CA VAL A 110 -11.07 4.41 21.72
C VAL A 110 -10.46 5.18 20.54
N HIS A 111 -10.93 6.42 20.30
CA HIS A 111 -10.40 7.24 19.22
C HIS A 111 -8.91 7.57 19.42
N ARG A 112 -8.51 7.93 20.64
CA ARG A 112 -7.12 8.21 21.00
C ARG A 112 -6.22 7.00 20.76
N GLN A 113 -6.63 5.82 21.24
CA GLN A 113 -5.88 4.57 21.08
C GLN A 113 -5.74 4.17 19.60
N MET A 114 -6.80 4.28 18.80
CA MET A 114 -6.73 4.01 17.37
C MET A 114 -5.79 4.98 16.65
N THR A 115 -5.83 6.26 17.02
CA THR A 115 -4.92 7.28 16.46
C THR A 115 -3.47 6.98 16.82
N ASP A 116 -3.18 6.60 18.06
CA ASP A 116 -1.81 6.28 18.49
C ASP A 116 -1.24 5.05 17.74
N ILE A 117 -2.03 3.98 17.62
CA ILE A 117 -1.65 2.78 16.86
C ILE A 117 -1.49 3.13 15.38
N GLY A 118 -2.44 3.87 14.81
CA GLY A 118 -2.41 4.31 13.41
C GLY A 118 -1.18 5.15 13.08
N ASN A 119 -0.84 6.13 13.91
CA ASN A 119 0.32 7.00 13.73
C ASN A 119 1.63 6.21 13.77
N ARG A 120 1.77 5.25 14.69
CA ARG A 120 2.95 4.38 14.76
C ARG A 120 3.11 3.56 13.47
N LEU A 121 2.04 2.91 13.02
CA LEU A 121 2.08 2.09 11.82
C LEU A 121 2.23 2.91 10.52
N TRP A 122 1.68 4.14 10.49
CA TRP A 122 1.91 5.09 9.40
C TRP A 122 3.37 5.50 9.32
N ALA A 123 3.98 5.89 10.45
CA ALA A 123 5.39 6.25 10.51
C ALA A 123 6.26 5.09 10.02
N ARG A 124 5.95 3.86 10.48
CA ARG A 124 6.65 2.66 10.02
C ARG A 124 6.50 2.42 8.52
N ALA A 125 5.30 2.57 7.97
CA ALA A 125 5.07 2.45 6.53
C ALA A 125 5.84 3.52 5.75
N SER A 126 5.89 4.74 6.26
CA SER A 126 6.63 5.86 5.67
C SER A 126 8.13 5.55 5.61
N GLU A 127 8.72 5.10 6.72
CA GLU A 127 10.13 4.69 6.78
C GLU A 127 10.45 3.62 5.74
N LEU A 128 9.59 2.60 5.60
CA LEU A 128 9.79 1.53 4.63
C LEU A 128 9.68 2.02 3.19
N VAL A 129 8.69 2.86 2.89
CA VAL A 129 8.50 3.41 1.53
C VAL A 129 9.68 4.30 1.14
N GLU A 130 10.19 5.14 2.05
CA GLU A 130 11.38 5.96 1.79
C GLU A 130 12.64 5.10 1.67
N GLN A 131 12.80 4.08 2.53
CA GLN A 131 13.93 3.15 2.48
C GLN A 131 14.02 2.42 1.13
N PHE A 132 12.87 2.07 0.54
CA PHE A 132 12.79 1.33 -0.73
C PHE A 132 12.32 2.18 -1.91
N GLU A 133 12.40 3.51 -1.80
CA GLU A 133 11.94 4.46 -2.82
C GLU A 133 12.51 4.13 -4.20
N ASP A 134 13.82 3.93 -4.31
CA ASP A 134 14.48 3.63 -5.59
C ASP A 134 13.96 2.34 -6.24
N THR A 135 13.64 1.33 -5.43
CA THR A 135 13.06 0.07 -5.92
C THR A 135 11.62 0.28 -6.37
N ILE A 136 10.80 0.98 -5.58
CA ILE A 136 9.40 1.27 -5.89
C ILE A 136 9.30 2.09 -7.18
N VAL A 137 10.06 3.18 -7.26
CA VAL A 137 10.10 4.07 -8.41
C VAL A 137 10.65 3.34 -9.64
N GLY A 138 11.71 2.54 -9.48
CA GLY A 138 12.25 1.71 -10.55
C GLY A 138 11.22 0.72 -11.12
N LEU A 139 10.48 0.04 -10.24
CA LEU A 139 9.38 -0.85 -10.63
C LEU A 139 8.27 -0.11 -11.38
N ALA A 140 7.87 1.07 -10.89
CA ALA A 140 6.88 1.90 -11.56
C ALA A 140 7.34 2.27 -12.97
N CYS A 141 8.61 2.67 -13.16
CA CYS A 141 9.17 2.93 -14.47
C CYS A 141 9.15 1.69 -15.37
N SER A 142 9.56 0.51 -14.88
CA SER A 142 9.48 -0.73 -15.65
C SER A 142 8.04 -1.07 -16.04
N LEU A 143 7.07 -0.88 -15.15
CA LEU A 143 5.65 -1.09 -15.46
C LEU A 143 5.18 -0.15 -16.58
N THR A 144 5.61 1.13 -16.58
CA THR A 144 5.25 2.05 -17.67
C THR A 144 5.79 1.63 -19.05
N GLN A 145 6.85 0.83 -19.11
CA GLN A 145 7.39 0.29 -20.36
C GLN A 145 6.54 -0.84 -20.94
N THR A 146 5.63 -1.42 -20.14
CA THR A 146 4.67 -2.45 -20.56
C THR A 146 3.35 -1.87 -21.05
N LEU A 147 3.22 -0.55 -21.10
CA LEU A 147 1.97 0.10 -21.47
C LEU A 147 1.61 -0.15 -22.94
N GLU A 148 0.42 -0.70 -23.14
CA GLU A 148 -0.15 -0.99 -24.44
C GLU A 148 -1.53 -0.33 -24.56
N VAL A 149 -1.85 0.12 -25.79
CA VAL A 149 -3.19 0.66 -26.08
C VAL A 149 -4.14 -0.52 -26.27
N THR A 150 -5.12 -0.61 -25.38
CA THR A 150 -6.18 -1.62 -25.37
C THR A 150 -7.55 -0.96 -25.63
N GLY A 151 -8.42 -1.65 -26.37
CA GLY A 151 -9.76 -1.17 -26.72
C GLY A 151 -9.92 -0.74 -28.19
N ALA A 152 -11.17 -0.64 -28.65
CA ALA A 152 -11.54 -0.26 -30.01
C ALA A 152 -12.52 0.93 -30.01
N GLY A 153 -12.34 1.88 -30.93
CA GLY A 153 -13.22 3.05 -31.10
C GLY A 153 -12.87 4.24 -30.19
N GLN A 154 -13.88 4.96 -29.68
CA GLN A 154 -13.73 6.22 -28.92
C GLN A 154 -13.30 6.06 -27.44
N ARG A 155 -13.12 4.84 -26.93
CA ARG A 155 -12.60 4.55 -25.58
C ARG A 155 -11.33 3.72 -25.66
N GLN A 156 -10.22 4.38 -25.94
CA GLN A 156 -8.89 3.79 -25.80
C GLN A 156 -8.51 3.77 -24.32
N THR A 157 -8.05 2.63 -23.84
CA THR A 157 -7.53 2.44 -22.48
C THR A 157 -6.07 2.05 -22.61
N ILE A 158 -5.17 2.76 -21.93
CA ILE A 158 -3.75 2.38 -21.92
C ILE A 158 -3.55 1.52 -20.67
N SER A 159 -3.08 0.29 -20.83
CA SER A 159 -2.86 -0.61 -19.70
C SER A 159 -1.49 -1.25 -19.74
N GLY A 160 -0.92 -1.52 -18.58
CA GLY A 160 0.35 -2.22 -18.41
C GLY A 160 0.23 -3.23 -17.27
N TYR A 161 1.02 -4.30 -17.36
CA TYR A 161 1.00 -5.35 -16.35
C TYR A 161 2.38 -5.98 -16.19
N MET A 162 2.68 -6.44 -14.98
CA MET A 162 3.81 -7.30 -14.69
C MET A 162 3.32 -8.53 -13.92
N SER A 163 3.60 -9.71 -14.46
CA SER A 163 3.24 -10.98 -13.81
C SER A 163 4.08 -11.20 -12.55
N GLU A 164 3.58 -12.07 -11.66
CA GLU A 164 4.32 -12.52 -10.48
C GLU A 164 5.68 -13.14 -10.85
N GLU A 165 5.73 -13.95 -11.91
CA GLU A 165 6.97 -14.55 -12.42
C GLU A 165 7.98 -13.47 -12.84
N THR A 166 7.50 -12.43 -13.54
CA THR A 166 8.37 -11.32 -13.95
C THR A 166 8.90 -10.57 -12.74
N LEU A 167 8.00 -10.21 -11.80
CA LEU A 167 8.35 -9.44 -10.60
C LEU A 167 9.33 -10.20 -9.69
N SER A 168 9.08 -11.49 -9.47
CA SER A 168 9.95 -12.36 -8.66
C SER A 168 11.31 -12.63 -9.31
N GLY A 169 11.42 -12.47 -10.63
CA GLY A 169 12.68 -12.54 -11.37
C GLY A 169 13.54 -11.27 -11.28
N LEU A 170 13.01 -10.15 -10.78
CA LEU A 170 13.75 -8.89 -10.74
C LEU A 170 14.80 -8.89 -9.60
N PRO A 171 16.08 -8.59 -9.90
CA PRO A 171 17.14 -8.57 -8.88
C PRO A 171 16.84 -7.62 -7.71
N GLY A 172 16.24 -6.46 -7.99
CA GLY A 172 15.87 -5.48 -6.97
C GLY A 172 14.78 -5.99 -6.02
N VAL A 173 13.87 -6.86 -6.50
CA VAL A 173 12.82 -7.48 -5.68
C VAL A 173 13.39 -8.64 -4.87
N GLN A 174 14.25 -9.47 -5.48
CA GLN A 174 14.92 -10.59 -4.79
C GLN A 174 15.86 -10.14 -3.67
N ALA A 175 16.43 -8.94 -3.78
CA ALA A 175 17.30 -8.37 -2.76
C ALA A 175 16.54 -7.82 -1.54
N LEU A 176 15.20 -7.73 -1.58
CA LEU A 176 14.42 -7.21 -0.47
C LEU A 176 14.42 -8.17 0.72
N PRO A 177 14.72 -7.70 1.93
CA PRO A 177 14.67 -8.54 3.12
C PRO A 177 13.22 -8.85 3.51
N LEU A 178 13.04 -9.90 4.31
CA LEU A 178 11.83 -10.03 5.09
C LEU A 178 11.82 -8.92 6.15
N LEU A 179 10.69 -8.23 6.26
CA LEU A 179 10.52 -7.07 7.13
C LEU A 179 9.53 -7.40 8.23
N GLU A 180 9.90 -7.05 9.46
CA GLU A 180 9.01 -7.03 10.61
C GLU A 180 8.14 -5.77 10.61
N PRO A 181 6.87 -5.89 11.06
CA PRO A 181 5.96 -4.77 11.22
C PRO A 181 6.43 -3.74 12.25
#